data_AF-A0A935WIX0-F1
#
_entry.id   AF-A0A935WIX0-F1
#
_cell.length_a   1.000
_cell.length_b   1.000
_cell.length_c   1.000
_cell.angle_alpha   90.00
_cell.angle_beta   90.00
_cell.angle_gamma   90.00
#
_symmetry.space_group_name_H-M   'P 1'
#
loop_
_entity.id
_entity.type
_entity.pdbx_description
1 polymer ?
#
loop_
_entity_poly.entity_id
_entity_poly.type
_entity_poly.pdbx_seq_one_letter_code
_entity_poly.pdbx_strand_id
1 'polypeptide(L)'
;MEDIVALIMIFGGGATIAISFSPVGKAIADRIRGHREVAEGDPAVYEELDRMRQELTELQERVDFTERLLARGREAEQLPDGQ
;
A
#
# COMPACT_ATOMS: atom_id res chain seq x y z
N MET A 1 6.08 -53.51 13.27
CA MET A 1 5.61 -52.27 12.62
C MET A 1 5.43 -51.16 13.64
N GLU A 2 4.82 -51.45 14.79
CA GLU A 2 4.66 -50.53 15.92
C GLU A 2 5.97 -49.87 16.36
N ASP A 3 7.06 -50.63 16.50
CA ASP A 3 8.36 -50.08 16.93
C ASP A 3 8.95 -49.08 15.93
N ILE A 4 8.73 -49.30 14.63
CA ILE A 4 9.19 -48.39 13.58
C ILE A 4 8.39 -47.09 13.62
N VAL A 5 7.08 -47.19 13.85
CA VAL A 5 6.21 -46.02 14.00
C VAL A 5 6.58 -45.24 15.27
N ALA A 6 6.83 -45.92 16.39
CA ALA A 6 7.28 -45.28 17.62
C ALA A 6 8.62 -44.55 17.44
N LEU A 7 9.56 -45.17 16.72
CA LEU A 7 10.86 -44.57 16.42
C LEU A 7 10.72 -43.33 15.52
N ILE A 8 9.90 -43.41 14.47
CA ILE A 8 9.60 -42.25 13.59
C ILE A 8 8.90 -41.13 14.37
N MET A 9 7.99 -41.44 15.28
CA MET A 9 7.30 -40.43 16.08
C MET A 9 8.24 -39.73 17.06
N ILE A 10 9.14 -40.46 17.71
CA ILE A 10 10.10 -39.89 18.66
C ILE A 10 11.16 -39.06 17.93
N PHE A 11 11.84 -39.65 16.94
CA PHE A 11 12.92 -38.97 16.24
C PHE A 11 12.42 -37.96 15.22
N GLY A 12 11.36 -38.28 14.47
CA GLY A 12 10.74 -37.37 13.51
C GLY A 12 9.99 -36.23 14.19
N GLY A 13 9.29 -36.49 15.30
CA GLY A 13 8.67 -35.45 16.11
C GLY A 13 9.71 -34.53 16.74
N GLY A 14 10.75 -35.10 17.35
CA GLY A 14 11.87 -34.34 17.91
C GLY A 14 12.62 -33.51 16.86
N ALA A 15 12.89 -34.08 15.68
CA ALA A 15 13.53 -33.38 14.58
C ALA A 15 12.66 -32.24 14.04
N THR A 16 11.35 -32.43 13.95
CA THR A 16 10.43 -31.37 13.52
C THR A 16 10.46 -30.19 14.49
N ILE A 17 10.43 -30.46 15.80
CA ILE A 17 10.55 -29.43 16.84
C ILE A 17 11.91 -28.73 16.76
N ALA A 18 13.00 -29.47 16.63
CA ALA A 18 14.35 -28.91 16.49
C ALA A 18 14.48 -28.02 15.25
N ILE A 19 13.88 -28.43 14.12
CA ILE A 19 13.86 -27.64 12.89
C ILE A 19 13.02 -26.38 13.06
N SER A 20 11.89 -26.43 13.78
CA SER A 20 11.05 -25.25 14.06
C SER A 20 11.79 -24.14 14.82
N PHE A 21 12.75 -24.49 15.70
CA PHE A 21 13.62 -23.52 16.38
C PHE A 21 14.88 -23.15 15.60
N SER A 22 15.11 -23.78 14.45
CA SER A 22 16.26 -23.48 13.58
C SER A 22 15.98 -22.30 12.63
N PRO A 23 17.02 -21.69 12.04
CA PRO A 23 16.87 -20.68 10.99
C PRO A 23 16.03 -21.16 9.81
N VAL A 24 16.08 -22.46 9.49
CA VAL A 24 15.31 -23.08 8.41
C VAL A 24 13.82 -23.12 8.73
N GLY A 25 13.46 -23.49 9.96
CA GLY A 25 12.07 -23.46 10.42
C GLY A 25 11.48 -22.05 10.44
N LYS A 26 12.29 -21.07 10.86
CA LYS A 26 11.91 -19.66 10.80
C LYS A 26 11.65 -19.19 9.37
N ALA A 27 12.55 -19.50 8.43
CA ALA A 27 12.37 -19.15 7.01
C ALA A 27 11.15 -19.80 6.37
N ILE A 28 10.86 -21.07 6.69
CA ILE A 28 9.65 -21.77 6.23
C ILE A 28 8.41 -21.14 6.85
N ALA A 29 8.43 -20.84 8.16
CA ALA A 29 7.34 -20.15 8.83
C ALA A 29 7.08 -18.76 8.23
N ASP A 30 8.13 -18.00 7.92
CA ASP A 30 8.03 -16.67 7.31
C ASP A 30 7.49 -16.76 5.86
N ARG A 31 7.80 -17.85 5.15
CA ARG A 31 7.21 -18.13 3.83
C ARG A 31 5.75 -18.58 3.91
N ILE A 32 5.37 -19.39 4.89
CA ILE A 32 3.98 -19.85 5.10
C ILE A 32 3.09 -18.72 5.61
N ARG A 33 3.63 -17.88 6.51
CA ARG A 33 3.00 -16.61 6.93
C ARG A 33 2.87 -15.63 5.76
N GLY A 34 3.53 -15.94 4.65
CA GLY A 34 3.33 -15.31 3.36
C GLY A 34 3.57 -13.81 3.46
N HIS A 35 4.76 -13.40 3.93
CA HIS A 35 5.27 -12.02 3.91
C HIS A 35 4.16 -10.95 3.79
N ARG A 36 3.24 -10.98 4.76
CA ARG A 36 2.39 -9.85 5.10
C ARG A 36 3.04 -9.19 6.30
N GLU A 37 4.36 -8.97 6.22
CA GLU A 37 4.81 -7.65 6.61
C GLU A 37 3.93 -6.74 5.76
N VAL A 38 2.99 -6.06 6.42
CA VAL A 38 2.64 -4.73 5.98
C VAL A 38 4.00 -4.06 5.95
N ALA A 39 4.69 -4.12 4.80
CA ALA A 39 5.86 -3.31 4.58
C ALA A 39 5.33 -1.94 4.92
N GLU A 40 5.79 -1.38 6.03
CA GLU A 40 5.58 0.03 6.30
C GLU A 40 6.04 0.68 5.00
N GLY A 41 5.06 1.14 4.21
CA GLY A 41 5.32 1.59 2.86
C GLY A 41 6.46 2.59 2.93
N ASP A 42 7.36 2.55 1.97
CA ASP A 42 8.55 3.40 2.00
C ASP A 42 8.14 4.84 2.35
N PRO A 43 8.63 5.43 3.47
CA PRO A 43 8.28 6.78 3.89
C PRO A 43 8.47 7.81 2.78
N ALA A 44 9.44 7.59 1.89
CA ALA A 44 9.68 8.46 0.74
C ALA A 44 8.51 8.44 -0.26
N VAL A 45 7.82 7.30 -0.41
CA VAL A 45 6.63 7.19 -1.27
C VAL A 45 5.46 7.95 -0.66
N TYR A 46 5.30 7.92 0.66
CA TYR A 46 4.26 8.71 1.34
C TYR A 46 4.53 10.21 1.25
N GLU A 47 5.78 10.63 1.43
CA GLU A 47 6.18 12.03 1.28
C GLU A 47 5.92 12.54 -0.14
N GLU A 48 6.26 11.75 -1.16
CA GLU A 48 6.02 12.11 -2.56
C GLU A 48 4.52 12.16 -2.87
N LEU A 49 3.72 11.24 -2.34
CA LEU A 49 2.26 11.30 -2.47
C LEU A 49 1.66 12.55 -1.83
N ASP A 50 2.15 12.95 -0.67
CA ASP A 50 1.68 14.17 0.00
C ASP A 50 2.11 15.42 -0.75
N ARG A 51 3.32 15.45 -1.33
CA ARG A 51 3.75 16.51 -2.25
C ARG A 51 2.83 16.60 -3.47
N MET A 52 2.56 15.48 -4.14
CA MET A 52 1.65 15.44 -5.30
C MET A 52 0.24 15.90 -4.92
N ARG A 53 -0.28 15.53 -3.75
CA ARG A 53 -1.61 15.99 -3.27
C ARG A 53 -1.65 17.50 -3.08
N GLN A 54 -0.59 18.12 -2.59
CA GLN A 54 -0.49 19.57 -2.45
C GLN A 54 -0.50 20.26 -3.81
N GLU A 55 0.31 19.78 -4.75
CA GLU A 55 0.38 20.31 -6.12
C GLU A 55 -0.97 20.17 -6.85
N LEU A 56 -1.66 19.05 -6.67
CA LEU A 56 -3.01 18.84 -7.22
C LEU A 56 -4.03 19.81 -6.62
N THR A 57 -3.92 20.14 -5.33
CA THR A 57 -4.81 21.09 -4.67
C THR A 57 -4.62 22.49 -5.25
N GLU A 58 -3.38 22.95 -5.39
CA GLU A 58 -3.06 24.24 -6.01
C GLU A 58 -3.52 24.30 -7.47
N LEU A 59 -3.31 23.21 -8.23
CA LEU A 59 -3.79 23.12 -9.60
C LEU A 59 -5.31 23.23 -9.68
N GLN A 60 -6.03 22.57 -8.77
CA GLN A 60 -7.49 22.62 -8.72
C GLN A 60 -8.00 24.03 -8.44
N GLU A 61 -7.36 24.78 -7.54
CA GLU A 61 -7.70 26.18 -7.26
C GLU A 61 -7.48 27.07 -8.49
N ARG A 62 -6.39 26.88 -9.22
CA ARG A 62 -6.11 27.64 -10.46
C ARG A 62 -7.11 27.32 -11.57
N VAL A 63 -7.56 26.07 -11.66
CA VAL A 63 -8.60 25.65 -12.60
C VAL A 63 -9.94 26.27 -12.23
N ASP A 64 -10.37 26.19 -10.97
CA ASP A 64 -11.60 26.82 -10.47
C ASP A 64 -11.58 28.34 -10.69
N PHE A 65 -10.45 29.00 -10.43
CA PHE A 65 -10.29 30.42 -10.74
C PHE A 65 -10.50 30.72 -12.23
N THR A 66 -9.92 29.91 -13.11
CA THR A 66 -10.06 30.07 -14.56
C THR A 66 -11.50 29.84 -14.99
N GLU A 67 -12.18 28.84 -14.43
CA GLU A 67 -13.59 28.57 -14.71
C GLU A 67 -14.48 29.76 -14.33
N ARG A 68 -14.27 30.34 -13.14
CA ARG A 68 -15.01 31.53 -12.69
C ARG A 68 -14.72 32.75 -13.56
N LEU A 69 -13.47 32.92 -14.01
CA LEU A 69 -13.09 34.03 -14.88
C LEU A 69 -13.73 33.90 -16.27
N LEU A 70 -13.75 32.69 -16.83
CA LEU A 70 -14.41 32.41 -18.11
C LEU A 70 -15.93 32.56 -18.00
N ALA A 71 -16.55 32.13 -16.91
CA ALA A 71 -17.98 32.30 -16.67
C ALA A 71 -18.36 33.80 -16.64
N ARG A 72 -17.61 34.62 -15.90
CA ARG A 72 -17.80 36.09 -15.89
C ARG A 72 -17.59 36.74 -17.24
N GLY A 73 -16.58 36.30 -18.00
CA GLY A 73 -16.31 36.80 -19.35
C GLY A 73 -17.49 36.54 -20.31
N ARG A 74 -18.08 35.33 -20.25
CA ARG A 74 -19.26 34.99 -21.03
C ARG A 74 -20.51 35.78 -20.64
N GLU A 75 -20.71 36.06 -19.35
CA GLU A 75 -21.81 36.91 -18.89
C GLU A 75 -21.68 38.35 -19.40
N ALA A 76 -20.46 38.92 -19.39
CA ALA A 76 -20.20 40.26 -19.93
C ALA A 76 -20.42 40.34 -21.44
N GLU A 77 -20.10 39.28 -22.18
CA GLU A 77 -20.31 39.17 -23.64
C GLU A 77 -21.79 38.91 -24.01
N GLN A 78 -22.57 38.36 -23.08
CA GLN A 78 -24.01 38.08 -23.27
C GLN A 78 -24.94 39.23 -22.81
N LEU A 79 -24.42 40.30 -22.19
CA LEU A 79 -25.21 41.51 -22.05
C LEU A 79 -25.53 42.03 -23.46
N PRO A 80 -26.82 42.12 -23.87
CA PRO A 80 -27.17 42.75 -25.12
C PRO A 80 -26.69 44.20 -25.05
N ASP A 81 -26.17 44.74 -26.17
CA ASP A 81 -26.03 46.17 -26.38
C ASP A 81 -27.42 46.82 -26.19
N GLY A 82 -27.73 47.13 -24.93
CA GLY A 82 -28.92 47.86 -24.51
C GLY A 82 -28.65 49.32 -24.76
N GLN A 83 -29.29 49.82 -25.83
CA GLN A 83 -29.50 51.21 -26.25
C GLN A 83 -29.14 52.32 -25.26
#